data_AF-A0A0A9EYZ3-F1
#
_entry.id   AF-A0A0A9EYZ3-F1
#
_cell.length_a   1.000
_cell.length_b   1.000
_cell.length_c   1.000
_cell.angle_alpha   90.00
_cell.angle_beta   90.00
_cell.angle_gamma   90.00
#
_symmetry.space_group_name_H-M   'P 1'
#
loop_
_entity.id
_entity.type
_entity.pdbx_description
1 polymer ?
#
loop_
_entity_poly.entity_id
_entity_poly.type
_entity_poly.pdbx_seq_one_letter_code
_entity_poly.pdbx_strand_id
1 'polypeptide(L)' 'MDETAELLQFCVDKGLTSQIEVVKMRYVNEALERLERNDVRYRFVVDVAGSNIEEAAPASN' A
#
# COMPACT_ATOMS: atom_id res chain seq x y z
N MET A 1 -5.67 -19.34 11.31
CA MET A 1 -5.25 -19.17 9.90
C MET A 1 -6.41 -19.51 8.97
N ASP A 2 -7.17 -20.55 9.28
CA ASP A 2 -8.32 -21.01 8.49
C ASP A 2 -9.36 -19.91 8.23
N GLU A 3 -9.76 -19.13 9.24
CA GLU A 3 -10.70 -18.00 9.07
C GLU A 3 -10.21 -16.96 8.04
N THR A 4 -8.91 -16.67 8.01
CA THR A 4 -8.32 -15.73 7.04
C THR A 4 -8.35 -16.30 5.64
N ALA A 5 -8.04 -17.58 5.49
CA ALA A 5 -8.09 -18.27 4.20
C ALA A 5 -9.54 -18.34 3.66
N GLU A 6 -10.51 -18.65 4.52
CA GLU A 6 -11.94 -18.66 4.19
C GLU A 6 -12.43 -17.27 3.75
N LEU A 7 -12.03 -16.21 4.45
CA LEU A 7 -12.37 -14.84 4.06
C LEU A 7 -11.77 -14.45 2.71
N LEU A 8 -10.51 -14.82 2.45
CA LEU A 8 -9.86 -14.56 1.17
C LEU A 8 -10.56 -15.31 0.03
N GLN A 9 -10.93 -16.57 0.25
CA GLN A 9 -11.68 -17.36 -0.73
C GLN A 9 -13.04 -16.73 -1.01
N PHE A 10 -13.76 -16.31 0.03
CA PHE A 10 -15.03 -15.58 -0.12
C PHE A 10 -14.87 -14.30 -0.95
N CYS A 11 -13.82 -13.51 -0.71
CA CYS A 11 -13.53 -12.31 -1.51
C CYS A 11 -13.29 -12.65 -2.98
N VAL A 12 -12.57 -13.72 -3.28
CA VAL A 12 -12.35 -14.21 -4.65
C VAL A 12 -13.67 -14.62 -5.30
N ASP A 13 -14.46 -15.46 -4.61
CA ASP A 13 -15.73 -16.00 -5.13
C ASP A 13 -16.77 -14.90 -5.42
N LYS A 14 -16.70 -13.79 -4.68
CA LYS A 14 -17.59 -12.64 -4.83
C LYS A 14 -17.01 -11.51 -5.67
N GLY A 15 -15.76 -11.63 -6.16
CA GLY A 15 -15.08 -10.59 -6.91
C GLY A 15 -14.87 -9.30 -6.11
N LEU A 16 -14.68 -9.40 -4.79
CA LEU A 16 -14.49 -8.25 -3.91
C LEU A 16 -13.06 -7.75 -4.00
N THR A 17 -12.91 -6.48 -4.36
CA THR A 17 -11.62 -5.79 -4.40
C THR A 17 -11.69 -4.48 -3.62
N SER A 18 -10.54 -4.00 -3.16
CA SER A 18 -10.42 -2.66 -2.58
C SER A 18 -10.03 -1.65 -3.65
N GLN A 19 -10.48 -0.40 -3.52
CA GLN A 19 -9.87 0.70 -4.26
C GLN A 19 -8.58 1.10 -3.55
N ILE A 20 -7.48 1.08 -4.29
CA ILE A 20 -6.14 1.27 -3.75
C ILE A 20 -5.38 2.33 -4.53
N GLU A 21 -4.51 3.04 -3.83
CA GLU A 21 -3.45 3.87 -4.40
C GLU A 21 -2.12 3.11 -4.22
N VAL A 22 -1.54 2.66 -5.33
CA VAL A 22 -0.24 1.97 -5.30
C VAL A 22 0.88 2.99 -5.22
N VAL A 23 1.73 2.87 -4.20
CA VAL A 23 2.86 3.78 -3.96
C VAL A 23 4.18 3.01 -3.96
N LYS A 24 5.27 3.70 -4.29
CA LYS A 24 6.63 3.15 -4.21
C LYS A 24 7.24 3.43 -2.84
N MET A 25 8.22 2.63 -2.43
CA MET A 25 8.86 2.74 -1.11
C MET A 25 9.42 4.14 -0.85
N ARG A 26 9.98 4.81 -1.87
CA ARG A 26 10.48 6.20 -1.75
C ARG A 26 9.41 7.22 -1.34
N TYR A 27 8.14 6.93 -1.61
CA TYR A 27 7.00 7.81 -1.36
C TYR A 27 6.30 7.50 -0.04
N VAL A 28 6.77 6.50 0.71
CA VAL A 28 6.05 5.99 1.89
C VAL A 28 5.82 7.06 2.96
N ASN A 29 6.80 7.94 3.20
CA ASN A 29 6.66 9.02 4.20
C ASN A 29 5.59 10.03 3.79
N GLU A 30 5.58 10.46 2.53
CA GLU A 30 4.54 11.36 2.01
C GLU A 30 3.15 10.69 2.02
N ALA A 31 3.08 9.39 1.68
CA ALA A 31 1.84 8.62 1.80
C ALA A 31 1.34 8.54 3.26
N LEU A 32 2.24 8.45 4.25
CA LEU A 32 1.87 8.50 5.66
C LEU A 32 1.34 9.87 6.09
N GLU A 33 1.96 10.97 5.66
CA GLU A 33 1.46 12.34 5.92
C GLU A 33 0.10 12.61 5.26
N ARG A 34 -0.14 12.04 4.08
CA ARG A 34 -1.45 12.07 3.42
C ARG A 34 -2.48 11.24 4.18
N LEU A 35 -2.10 10.04 4.61
CA LEU A 35 -2.96 9.15 5.40
C LEU A 35 -3.39 9.81 6.72
N GLU A 36 -2.48 10.50 7.42
CA GLU A 36 -2.79 11.25 8.64
C GLU A 36 -3.90 12.29 8.43
N ARG A 37 -3.95 12.89 7.23
CA ARG A 37 -4.98 13.86 6.83
C ARG A 37 -6.20 13.22 6.17
N ASN A 38 -6.31 11.89 6.16
CA ASN A 38 -7.32 11.12 5.42
C ASN A 38 -7.34 11.41 3.91
N ASP A 39 -6.22 11.88 3.35
CA ASP A 39 -6.06 12.14 1.92
C ASP A 39 -5.67 10.86 1.17
N VAL A 40 -6.61 9.91 1.12
CA VAL A 40 -6.47 8.63 0.41
C VAL A 40 -7.84 8.11 -0.03
N ARG A 41 -7.90 7.42 -1.17
CA ARG A 41 -9.11 6.76 -1.68
C ARG A 41 -8.82 5.30 -2.07
N TYR A 42 -9.02 4.31 -1.22
CA TYR A 42 -9.31 4.34 0.23
C TYR A 42 -8.17 3.72 1.05
N ARG A 43 -7.18 3.10 0.39
CA ARG A 43 -6.04 2.43 1.02
C ARG A 43 -4.79 2.65 0.18
N PHE A 44 -3.66 2.87 0.84
CA PHE A 44 -2.36 2.75 0.18
C PHE A 44 -1.92 1.29 0.13
N VAL A 45 -1.30 0.89 -0.98
CA VAL A 45 -0.57 -0.38 -1.11
C VAL A 45 0.84 -0.07 -1.56
N VAL A 46 1.83 -0.44 -0.77
CA VAL A 46 3.23 -0.25 -1.14
C VAL A 46 3.66 -1.39 -2.05
N ASP A 47 4.03 -1.08 -3.29
CA ASP A 47 4.64 -2.05 -4.20
C ASP A 47 6.11 -2.26 -3.81
N VAL A 48 6.34 -3.22 -2.92
CA VAL A 48 7.69 -3.55 -2.42
C VAL A 48 8.56 -4.16 -3.51
N ALA A 49 8.02 -5.09 -4.30
CA ALA A 49 8.78 -5.80 -5.32
C ALA A 49 9.27 -4.88 -6.44
N GLY A 50 8.46 -3.87 -6.80
CA GLY A 50 8.82 -2.86 -7.78
C GLY A 50 9.47 -1.60 -7.21
N SER A 51 9.94 -1.62 -5.95
CA SER A 51 10.60 -0.48 -5.30
C SER A 51 12.08 -0.72 -5.08
N ASN A 52 12.91 0.28 -5.41
CA ASN A 52 14.35 0.28 -5.14
C ASN A 52 14.64 1.26 -4.01
N ILE A 53 15.32 0.78 -2.95
CA ILE A 53 15.66 1.58 -1.76
C ILE A 53 17.10 2.13 -1.84
N GLU A 54 17.92 1.57 -2.73
CA GLU A 54 19.36 1.86 -2.80
C GLU A 54 19.72 3.22 -3.42
N GLU A 55 18.78 3.89 -4.10
CA GLU A 55 18.98 5.28 -4.56
C GLU A 55 18.71 6.32 -3.46
N ALA A 56 18.41 5.89 -2.23
CA ALA A 56 18.26 6.78 -1.08
C ALA A 56 19.63 7.09 -0.44
N ALA A 57 20.43 7.92 -1.12
CA ALA A 57 21.54 8.68 -0.51
C ALA A 57 21.25 10.19 -0.68
N PRO A 58 21.71 11.03 0.27
CA PRO A 58 20.83 11.85 1.10
C PRO A 58 20.50 13.20 0.46
N ALA A 59 19.26 13.66 0.60
CA ALA A 59 18.99 15.09 0.51
C ALA A 59 19.46 15.76 1.81
N SER A 60 20.77 15.97 1.91
CA SER A 60 21.30 17.12 2.63
C SER A 60 20.92 18.37 1.84
N ASN A 61 20.09 19.22 2.44
CA ASN A 61 20.20 20.67 2.36
C ASN A 61 19.42 21.31 3.51
#